data_AF-A0A3N6NC94-F1
#
_entry.id   AF-A0A3N6NC94-F1
#
_cell.length_a   1.000
_cell.length_b   1.000
_cell.length_c   1.000
_cell.angle_alpha   90.00
_cell.angle_beta   90.00
_cell.angle_gamma   90.00
#
_symmetry.space_group_name_H-M   'P 1'
#
loop_
_entity.id
_entity.type
_entity.pdbx_description
1 polymer ?
#
loop_
_entity_poly.entity_id
_entity_poly.type
_entity_poly.pdbx_seq_one_letter_code
_entity_poly.pdbx_strand_id
1 'polypeptide(L)'
;MSIDAVTKEASEWVFRKYPDLTKPGGPCDSQIKIEKCYRDLSHYLRLINYCLVVGSTAPLDDWGITGQREVYRALNLPTAPYVSALQYTRNRACSPRDMSPQALAEFWVYLDYLIDSFS
;
A
#
# COMPACT_ATOMS: atom_id res chain seq x y z
N MET A 1 1.12 -16.26 2.65
CA MET A 1 1.56 -15.12 3.49
C MET A 1 0.32 -14.28 3.81
N SER A 2 0.07 -13.91 5.08
CA SER A 2 -1.09 -13.08 5.42
C SER A 2 -0.85 -11.62 4.99
N ILE A 3 -1.89 -10.94 4.51
CA ILE A 3 -1.84 -9.50 4.14
C ILE A 3 -1.35 -8.65 5.30
N ASP A 4 -1.73 -9.00 6.53
CA ASP A 4 -1.32 -8.25 7.74
C ASP A 4 0.19 -8.34 7.99
N ALA A 5 0.79 -9.51 7.73
CA ALA A 5 2.23 -9.70 7.89
C ALA A 5 3.02 -8.87 6.87
N VAL A 6 2.57 -8.86 5.61
CA VAL A 6 3.16 -8.05 4.53
C VAL A 6 3.03 -6.56 4.83
N THR A 7 1.85 -6.14 5.28
CA THR A 7 1.58 -4.75 5.64
C THR A 7 2.46 -4.28 6.78
N LYS A 8 2.66 -5.14 7.79
CA LYS A 8 3.56 -4.86 8.90
C LYS A 8 5.01 -4.65 8.43
N GLU A 9 5.53 -5.59 7.65
CA GLU A 9 6.89 -5.53 7.09
C GLU A 9 7.10 -4.27 6.23
N ALA A 10 6.14 -3.96 5.35
CA ALA A 10 6.21 -2.79 4.47
C ALA A 10 6.19 -1.47 5.24
N SER A 11 5.32 -1.33 6.24
CA SER A 11 5.25 -0.07 6.99
C SER A 11 6.45 0.13 7.91
N GLU A 12 6.98 -0.94 8.51
CA GLU A 12 8.24 -0.86 9.28
C GLU A 12 9.39 -0.37 8.39
N TRP A 13 9.45 -0.82 7.14
CA TRP A 13 10.41 -0.31 6.16
C TRP A 13 10.17 1.18 5.81
N VAL A 14 8.90 1.60 5.65
CA VAL A 14 8.56 3.01 5.39
C VAL A 14 8.95 3.91 6.54
N PHE A 15 8.66 3.53 7.79
CA PHE A 15 9.03 4.33 8.96
C PHE A 15 10.54 4.46 9.15
N ARG A 16 11.31 3.44 8.71
CA ARG A 16 12.79 3.53 8.67
C ARG A 16 13.26 4.48 7.56
N LYS A 17 12.62 4.47 6.39
CA LYS A 17 12.97 5.33 5.26
C LYS A 17 12.57 6.79 5.48
N TYR A 18 11.43 7.03 6.14
CA TYR A 18 10.87 8.36 6.41
C TYR A 18 10.69 8.56 7.92
N PRO A 19 11.78 8.79 8.66
CA PRO A 19 11.70 9.01 10.12
C PRO A 19 10.93 10.28 10.49
N ASP A 20 10.73 11.21 9.55
CA ASP A 20 9.94 12.43 9.77
C ASP A 20 8.46 12.16 10.01
N LEU A 21 7.94 11.00 9.56
CA LEU A 21 6.53 10.66 9.74
C LEU A 21 6.17 10.47 11.22
N THR A 22 7.09 9.92 12.02
CA THR A 22 6.87 9.61 13.43
C THR A 22 7.38 10.68 14.38
N LYS A 23 7.97 11.76 13.87
CA LYS A 23 8.37 12.91 14.70
C LYS A 23 7.15 13.58 15.34
N PRO A 24 7.31 14.26 16.49
CA PRO A 24 6.24 15.06 17.08
C PRO A 24 5.67 16.06 16.08
N GLY A 25 4.35 16.05 15.88
CA GLY A 25 3.66 16.88 14.88
C GLY A 25 3.67 16.31 13.45
N GLY A 26 4.28 15.15 13.23
CA GLY A 26 4.26 14.44 11.96
C GLY A 26 2.94 13.69 11.70
N PRO A 27 2.72 13.22 10.46
CA PRO A 27 1.53 12.45 10.07
C PRO A 27 1.25 11.20 10.91
N CYS A 28 2.28 10.64 11.54
CA CYS A 28 2.24 9.42 12.36
C CYS A 28 2.86 9.65 13.76
N ASP A 29 2.62 10.81 14.35
CA ASP A 29 3.15 11.22 15.69
C ASP A 29 2.64 10.41 16.89
N SER A 30 1.67 9.52 16.69
CA SER A 30 0.97 8.80 17.75
C SER A 30 0.62 7.40 17.30
N GLN A 31 0.53 6.47 18.25
CA GLN A 31 0.26 5.06 17.99
C GLN A 31 -1.04 4.85 17.19
N ILE A 32 -2.08 5.64 17.46
CA ILE A 32 -3.36 5.59 16.74
C ILE A 32 -3.18 6.00 15.27
N LYS A 33 -2.38 7.02 14.96
CA LYS A 33 -2.13 7.45 13.58
C LYS A 33 -1.27 6.43 12.84
N ILE A 34 -0.30 5.83 13.52
CA ILE A 34 0.50 4.73 13.00
C ILE A 34 -0.42 3.55 12.61
N GLU A 35 -1.32 3.13 13.50
CA GLU A 35 -2.30 2.07 13.23
C GLU A 35 -3.23 2.38 12.05
N LYS A 36 -3.62 3.65 11.88
CA LYS A 36 -4.38 4.09 10.70
C LYS A 36 -3.58 3.95 9.41
N CYS A 37 -2.29 4.31 9.42
CA CYS A 37 -1.41 4.12 8.26
C CYS A 37 -1.28 2.64 7.88
N TYR A 38 -1.08 1.76 8.87
CA TYR A 38 -1.10 0.30 8.66
C TYR A 38 -2.43 -0.17 8.05
N ARG A 39 -3.56 0.31 8.57
CA ARG A 39 -4.88 -0.05 8.07
C ARG A 39 -5.08 0.38 6.62
N ASP A 40 -4.62 1.57 6.23
CA ASP A 40 -4.75 2.06 4.87
C ASP A 40 -3.92 1.20 3.88
N LEU A 41 -2.70 0.81 4.26
CA LEU A 41 -1.89 -0.13 3.45
C LEU A 41 -2.54 -1.51 3.31
N SER A 42 -3.07 -2.06 4.41
CA SER A 42 -3.82 -3.33 4.38
C SER A 42 -5.06 -3.21 3.49
N HIS A 43 -5.73 -2.06 3.50
CA HIS A 43 -6.87 -1.78 2.64
C HIS A 43 -6.50 -1.86 1.15
N TYR A 44 -5.41 -1.22 0.72
CA TYR A 44 -4.95 -1.30 -0.67
C TYR A 44 -4.59 -2.73 -1.10
N LEU A 45 -3.88 -3.49 -0.26
CA LEU A 45 -3.54 -4.88 -0.57
C LEU A 45 -4.79 -5.76 -0.66
N ARG A 46 -5.82 -5.48 0.14
CA ARG A 46 -7.11 -6.16 0.06
C ARG A 46 -7.88 -5.80 -1.23
N LEU A 47 -7.84 -4.53 -1.66
CA LEU A 47 -8.44 -4.13 -2.95
C LEU A 47 -7.72 -4.81 -4.12
N ILE A 48 -6.39 -4.92 -4.08
CA ILE A 48 -5.61 -5.67 -5.08
C ILE A 48 -6.04 -7.15 -5.07
N ASN A 49 -6.26 -7.75 -3.90
CA ASN A 49 -6.78 -9.11 -3.83
C ASN A 49 -8.17 -9.24 -4.49
N TYR A 50 -9.06 -8.26 -4.30
CA TYR A 50 -10.35 -8.24 -4.99
C TYR A 50 -10.21 -8.10 -6.51
N CYS A 51 -9.28 -7.27 -6.97
CA CYS A 51 -8.98 -7.14 -8.41
C CYS A 51 -8.47 -8.45 -9.00
N LEU A 52 -7.62 -9.18 -8.28
CA LEU A 52 -7.14 -10.50 -8.70
C LEU A 52 -8.28 -11.54 -8.77
N VAL A 53 -9.26 -11.46 -7.87
CA VAL A 53 -10.41 -12.38 -7.87
C VAL A 53 -11.40 -12.06 -9.00
N VAL A 54 -11.64 -10.77 -9.25
CA VAL A 54 -12.57 -10.30 -10.29
C VAL A 54 -11.94 -10.35 -11.68
N GLY A 55 -10.61 -10.22 -11.77
CA GLY A 55 -9.88 -10.07 -13.03
C GLY A 55 -10.02 -8.69 -13.66
N SER A 56 -10.22 -7.64 -12.86
CA SER A 56 -10.41 -6.25 -13.33
C SER A 56 -9.93 -5.24 -12.28
N THR A 57 -9.58 -4.03 -12.70
CA THR A 57 -9.18 -2.91 -11.82
C THR A 57 -10.36 -2.20 -11.14
N ALA A 58 -11.60 -2.49 -11.54
CA ALA A 58 -12.79 -1.79 -11.05
C ALA A 58 -12.87 -1.65 -9.51
N PRO A 59 -12.58 -2.68 -8.68
CA PRO A 59 -12.57 -2.51 -7.23
C PRO A 59 -11.53 -1.50 -6.72
N LEU A 60 -10.38 -1.40 -7.39
CA LEU A 60 -9.33 -0.44 -7.04
C LEU A 60 -9.72 0.97 -7.47
N ASP A 61 -10.33 1.10 -8.65
CA ASP A 61 -10.76 2.39 -9.20
C ASP A 61 -11.88 3.00 -8.35
N ASP A 62 -12.92 2.22 -8.06
CA ASP A 62 -14.12 2.69 -7.38
C ASP A 62 -13.91 2.95 -5.88
N TRP A 63 -13.09 2.13 -5.21
CA TRP A 63 -12.96 2.17 -3.74
C TRP A 63 -11.59 2.64 -3.26
N GLY A 64 -10.57 2.62 -4.12
CA GLY A 64 -9.19 2.94 -3.75
C GLY A 64 -8.68 4.27 -4.29
N ILE A 65 -8.92 4.53 -5.58
CA ILE A 65 -8.32 5.65 -6.34
C ILE A 65 -9.28 6.85 -6.40
N THR A 66 -10.57 6.61 -6.67
CA THR A 66 -11.57 7.69 -6.77
C THR A 66 -11.67 8.46 -5.45
N GLY A 67 -11.36 9.77 -5.49
CA GLY A 67 -11.45 10.65 -4.32
C GLY A 67 -10.25 10.59 -3.36
N GLN A 68 -9.29 9.69 -3.60
CA GLN A 68 -8.15 9.49 -2.71
C GLN A 68 -7.26 10.72 -2.60
N ARG A 69 -6.97 11.36 -3.74
CA ARG A 69 -6.08 12.53 -3.82
C ARG A 69 -6.65 13.70 -3.03
N GLU A 70 -7.96 13.91 -3.09
CA GLU A 70 -8.67 14.94 -2.34
C GLU A 70 -8.57 14.69 -0.84
N VAL A 71 -8.79 13.45 -0.40
CA VAL A 71 -8.70 13.06 1.02
C VAL A 71 -7.28 13.24 1.55
N TYR A 72 -6.27 12.78 0.81
CA TYR A 72 -4.89 12.83 1.27
C TYR A 72 -4.38 14.27 1.33
N ARG A 73 -4.77 15.10 0.36
CA ARG A 73 -4.50 16.54 0.40
C ARG A 73 -5.21 17.23 1.57
N ALA A 74 -6.47 16.89 1.83
CA ALA A 74 -7.22 17.49 2.95
C ALA A 74 -6.63 17.12 4.32
N LEU A 75 -6.03 15.93 4.43
CA LEU A 75 -5.37 15.44 5.65
C LEU A 75 -3.88 15.77 5.73
N ASN A 76 -3.31 16.49 4.75
CA ASN A 76 -1.88 16.77 4.63
C ASN A 76 -1.00 15.49 4.72
N LEU A 77 -1.47 14.40 4.12
CA LEU A 77 -0.75 13.14 4.06
C LEU A 77 0.15 13.09 2.82
N PRO A 78 1.46 12.88 2.97
CA PRO A 78 2.34 12.70 1.81
C PRO A 78 2.04 11.36 1.12
N THR A 79 2.01 11.35 -0.21
CA THR A 79 1.81 10.13 -1.03
C THR A 79 3.10 9.31 -1.16
N ALA A 80 4.28 9.95 -1.10
CA ALA A 80 5.58 9.29 -1.27
C ALA A 80 5.83 8.10 -0.32
N PRO A 81 5.44 8.14 0.98
CA PRO A 81 5.49 6.98 1.86
C PRO A 81 4.64 5.80 1.38
N TYR A 82 3.41 6.04 0.91
CA TYR A 82 2.53 4.99 0.40
C TYR A 82 3.12 4.33 -0.86
N VAL A 83 3.58 5.14 -1.83
CA VAL A 83 4.28 4.64 -3.02
C VAL A 83 5.48 3.79 -2.63
N SER A 84 6.28 4.26 -1.67
CA SER A 84 7.47 3.53 -1.24
C SER A 84 7.10 2.19 -0.58
N ALA A 85 6.02 2.14 0.21
CA ALA A 85 5.53 0.90 0.82
C ALA A 85 5.12 -0.13 -0.24
N LEU A 86 4.36 0.31 -1.25
CA LEU A 86 3.89 -0.53 -2.35
C LEU A 86 5.06 -1.06 -3.19
N GLN A 87 6.05 -0.20 -3.49
CA GLN A 87 7.29 -0.60 -4.16
C GLN A 87 8.07 -1.63 -3.34
N TYR A 88 8.13 -1.46 -2.02
CA TYR A 88 8.74 -2.45 -1.13
C TYR A 88 8.02 -3.79 -1.21
N THR A 89 6.69 -3.81 -1.11
CA THR A 89 5.87 -5.03 -1.23
C THR A 89 6.09 -5.72 -2.58
N ARG A 90 6.14 -4.95 -3.67
CA ARG A 90 6.43 -5.46 -5.02
C ARG A 90 7.77 -6.20 -5.08
N ASN A 91 8.84 -5.56 -4.61
CA ASN A 91 10.20 -6.10 -4.63
C ASN A 91 10.41 -7.26 -3.66
N ARG A 92 9.62 -7.31 -2.58
CA ARG A 92 9.68 -8.33 -1.55
C ARG A 92 8.97 -9.63 -1.94
N ALA A 93 7.98 -9.55 -2.82
CA ALA A 93 7.25 -10.70 -3.36
C ALA A 93 8.15 -11.52 -4.29
N CYS A 94 8.24 -12.83 -4.05
CA CYS A 94 9.14 -13.71 -4.79
C CYS A 94 8.46 -15.03 -5.18
N SER A 95 8.77 -15.51 -6.38
CA SER A 95 8.38 -16.84 -6.87
C SER A 95 9.58 -17.79 -6.83
N PRO A 96 9.43 -19.07 -6.42
CA PRO A 96 8.18 -19.76 -6.06
C PRO A 96 7.80 -19.68 -4.57
N ARG A 97 8.59 -18.99 -3.74
CA ARG A 97 8.40 -18.99 -2.27
C ARG A 97 7.02 -18.49 -1.84
N ASP A 98 6.58 -17.36 -2.40
CA ASP A 98 5.36 -16.67 -1.95
C ASP A 98 4.16 -16.99 -2.84
N MET A 99 4.38 -17.16 -4.15
CA MET A 99 3.34 -17.43 -5.15
C MET A 99 3.93 -17.98 -6.47
N SER A 100 3.07 -18.51 -7.35
CA SER A 100 3.48 -18.99 -8.68
C SER A 100 3.96 -17.83 -9.58
N PRO A 101 4.77 -18.09 -10.61
CA PRO A 101 5.26 -17.04 -11.50
C PRO A 101 4.14 -16.24 -12.16
N GLN A 102 3.06 -16.92 -12.57
CA GLN A 102 1.89 -16.29 -13.17
C GLN A 102 1.16 -15.41 -12.17
N ALA A 103 0.92 -15.90 -10.94
CA ALA A 103 0.27 -15.10 -9.90
C ALA A 103 1.11 -13.88 -9.49
N LEU A 104 2.43 -14.01 -9.48
CA LEU A 104 3.34 -12.90 -9.20
C LEU A 104 3.27 -11.81 -10.28
N ALA A 105 3.23 -12.20 -11.55
CA ALA A 105 3.10 -11.27 -12.65
C ALA A 105 1.80 -10.47 -12.57
N GLU A 106 0.67 -11.14 -12.35
CA GLU A 106 -0.64 -10.48 -12.18
C GLU A 106 -0.65 -9.54 -10.96
N PHE A 107 -0.08 -10.00 -9.84
CA PHE A 107 0.03 -9.18 -8.63
C PHE A 107 0.83 -7.89 -8.86
N TRP A 108 1.94 -7.98 -9.60
CA TRP A 108 2.74 -6.82 -9.97
C TRP A 108 1.99 -5.84 -10.87
N VAL A 109 1.16 -6.31 -11.80
CA VAL A 109 0.34 -5.43 -12.66
C VAL A 109 -0.58 -4.54 -11.83
N TYR A 110 -1.33 -5.11 -10.89
CA TYR A 110 -2.23 -4.32 -10.04
C TYR A 110 -1.49 -3.41 -9.06
N LEU A 111 -0.33 -3.84 -8.55
CA LEU A 111 0.51 -3.00 -7.70
C LEU A 111 1.08 -1.80 -8.46
N ASP A 112 1.60 -2.03 -9.67
CA ASP A 112 2.17 -0.99 -10.52
C ASP A 112 1.06 0.01 -10.93
N TYR A 113 -0.12 -0.48 -11.30
CA TYR A 113 -1.28 0.38 -11.58
C TYR A 113 -1.65 1.27 -10.37
N LEU A 114 -1.67 0.70 -9.17
CA LEU A 114 -1.90 1.48 -7.96
C LEU A 114 -0.79 2.53 -7.73
N ILE A 115 0.49 2.16 -7.87
CA ILE A 115 1.63 3.07 -7.72
C ILE A 115 1.54 4.25 -8.70
N ASP A 116 1.17 3.97 -9.94
CA ASP A 116 1.03 4.99 -10.98
C ASP A 116 -0.13 5.95 -10.64
N SER A 117 -1.21 5.46 -10.04
CA SER A 117 -2.33 6.31 -9.59
C SER A 117 -1.98 7.30 -8.46
N PHE A 118 -0.91 7.02 -7.69
CA PHE A 118 -0.42 7.88 -6.62
C PHE A 118 0.56 8.97 -7.09
N SER A 119 1.02 8.90 -8.34
CA SER A 119 2.07 9.75 -8.90
C SER A 119 1.54 11.04 -9.53
#